data_AF-A0A2T2N0Q4-F1
#
_entry.id   AF-A0A2T2N0Q4-F1
#
_cell.length_a   1.000
_cell.length_b   1.000
_cell.length_c   1.000
_cell.angle_alpha   90.00
_cell.angle_beta   90.00
_cell.angle_gamma   90.00
#
_symmetry.space_group_name_H-M   'P 1'
#
loop_
_entity.id
_entity.type
_entity.pdbx_description
1 polymer ?
#
loop_
_entity_poly.entity_id
_entity_poly.type
_entity_poly.pdbx_seq_one_letter_code
_entity_poly.pdbx_strand_id
1 'polypeptide(L)'
;MMTRPATPPAQRKAVSPTEDFVATHQRPQDLYRAQQRLQMAEGVSRRTRLLLHKASKGLSKANTRAAGLEASVQRLESQLATLRPQGPRRRVHIDPNQRFADIENIRAAIGQSVAQPAQPAHRDDHTEEESAPKDAAIAAAEALKSMCFNWKA
;
A
#
# COMPACT_ATOMS: atom_id res chain seq x y z
N MET A 1 -33.54 40.36 18.65
CA MET A 1 -32.21 40.35 18.03
C MET A 1 -31.48 39.09 18.50
N MET A 2 -31.23 38.12 17.61
CA MET A 2 -30.51 36.89 17.99
C MET A 2 -29.00 37.16 18.05
N THR A 3 -28.41 37.03 19.23
CA THR A 3 -26.97 37.11 19.47
C THR A 3 -26.29 35.83 18.99
N ARG A 4 -25.22 35.97 18.21
CA ARG A 4 -24.40 34.83 17.76
C ARG A 4 -23.50 34.34 18.91
N PRO A 5 -23.29 33.03 19.07
CA PRO A 5 -22.37 32.51 20.08
C PRO A 5 -20.93 32.95 19.74
N ALA A 6 -20.26 33.59 20.70
CA ALA A 6 -18.87 33.99 20.58
C ALA A 6 -17.96 32.79 20.87
N THR A 7 -17.13 32.39 19.90
CA THR A 7 -16.10 31.37 20.10
C THR A 7 -15.06 31.92 21.08
N PRO A 8 -14.74 31.21 22.18
CA PRO A 8 -13.74 31.67 23.13
C PRO A 8 -12.37 31.80 22.45
N PRO A 9 -11.55 32.81 22.81
CA PRO A 9 -10.23 32.96 22.23
C PRO A 9 -9.39 31.73 22.55
N ALA A 10 -8.71 31.20 21.53
CA ALA A 10 -7.87 30.02 21.68
C ALA A 10 -6.81 30.27 22.77
N GLN A 11 -6.84 29.46 23.83
CA GLN A 11 -5.82 29.48 24.88
C GLN A 11 -4.49 29.02 24.28
N ARG A 12 -3.68 29.98 23.84
CA ARG A 12 -2.30 29.70 23.45
C ARG A 12 -1.54 29.35 24.73
N LYS A 13 -1.18 28.08 24.89
CA LYS A 13 -0.24 27.66 25.94
C LYS A 13 1.03 28.50 25.78
N ALA A 14 1.40 29.23 26.81
CA ALA A 14 2.66 29.95 26.86
C ALA A 14 3.78 28.91 26.94
N VAL A 15 4.37 28.55 25.79
CA VAL A 15 5.58 27.74 25.78
C VAL A 15 6.71 28.65 26.23
N SER A 16 7.51 28.17 27.19
CA SER A 16 8.64 28.95 27.66
C SER A 16 9.63 29.16 26.50
N PRO A 17 10.18 30.36 26.32
CA PRO A 17 11.04 30.67 25.18
C PRO A 17 12.29 29.78 25.15
N THR A 18 12.78 29.33 26.31
CA THR A 18 13.92 28.41 26.44
C THR A 18 13.62 26.98 26.02
N GLU A 19 12.43 26.45 26.31
CA GLU A 19 12.04 25.10 25.87
C GLU A 19 11.91 25.03 24.35
N ASP A 20 11.44 26.11 23.73
CA ASP A 20 11.28 26.19 22.27
C ASP A 20 12.60 26.09 21.50
N PHE A 21 13.74 26.47 22.09
CA PHE A 21 15.06 26.36 21.43
C PHE A 21 15.69 24.97 21.55
N VAL A 22 15.31 24.19 22.57
CA VAL A 22 15.85 22.85 22.83
C VAL A 22 14.96 21.75 22.24
N ALA A 23 13.68 22.06 21.99
CA ALA A 23 12.72 21.10 21.45
C ALA A 23 13.07 20.63 20.02
N THR A 24 12.91 19.32 19.78
CA THR A 24 13.01 18.76 18.42
C THR A 24 11.74 19.06 17.63
N HIS A 25 11.82 20.01 16.71
CA HIS A 25 10.69 20.40 15.87
C HIS A 25 10.33 19.31 14.85
N GLN A 26 9.08 18.86 14.88
CA GLN A 26 8.55 17.87 13.94
C GLN A 26 8.04 18.51 12.65
N ARG A 27 7.58 19.76 12.72
CA ARG A 27 7.04 20.49 11.55
C ARG A 27 8.06 21.51 11.04
N PRO A 28 8.21 21.65 9.71
CA PRO A 28 9.05 22.70 9.11
C PRO A 28 8.65 24.12 9.51
N GLN A 29 7.36 24.33 9.80
CA GLN A 29 6.82 25.63 10.24
C GLN A 29 7.33 26.02 11.63
N ASP A 30 7.55 25.04 12.50
CA ASP A 30 8.03 25.28 13.85
C ASP A 30 9.51 25.71 13.81
N LEU A 31 10.32 25.10 12.94
CA LEU A 31 11.69 25.55 12.65
C LEU A 31 11.73 26.99 12.13
N TYR A 32 10.79 27.37 11.26
CA TYR A 32 10.72 28.75 10.76
C TYR A 32 10.42 29.75 11.88
N ARG A 33 9.49 29.41 12.79
CA ARG A 33 9.17 30.25 13.96
C ARG A 33 10.36 30.33 14.93
N ALA A 34 11.03 29.22 15.18
CA ALA A 34 12.23 29.18 16.00
C ALA A 34 13.36 30.04 15.40
N GLN A 35 13.56 29.97 14.08
CA GLN A 35 14.51 30.83 13.37
C GLN A 35 14.17 32.32 13.51
N GLN A 36 12.90 32.70 13.41
CA GLN A 36 12.47 34.09 13.61
C GLN A 36 12.75 34.57 15.04
N ARG A 37 12.46 33.74 16.04
CA ARG A 37 12.73 34.05 17.46
C ARG A 37 14.22 34.18 17.73
N LEU A 38 15.03 33.26 17.21
CA LEU A 38 16.49 33.30 17.28
C LEU A 38 17.02 34.62 16.68
N GLN A 39 16.45 35.04 15.54
CA GLN A 39 16.83 36.29 14.89
C GLN A 39 16.52 37.52 15.75
N MET A 40 15.41 37.53 16.48
CA MET A 40 15.03 38.64 17.37
C MET A 40 15.84 38.66 18.67
N ALA A 41 16.23 37.49 19.19
CA ALA A 41 16.96 37.38 20.45
C ALA A 41 18.46 37.67 20.29
N GLU A 42 19.11 37.07 19.29
CA GLU A 42 20.58 37.03 19.20
C GLU A 42 21.16 37.71 17.95
N GLY A 43 20.32 38.05 16.95
CA GLY A 43 20.81 38.64 15.70
C GLY A 43 21.54 37.61 14.82
N VAL A 44 20.77 36.86 14.04
CA VAL A 44 21.28 35.71 13.27
C VAL A 44 21.86 36.15 11.91
N SER A 45 23.11 35.76 11.65
CA SER A 45 23.79 35.97 10.36
C SER A 45 23.01 35.42 9.16
N ARG A 46 23.23 35.99 7.98
CA ARG A 46 22.58 35.53 6.73
C ARG A 46 22.92 34.07 6.42
N ARG A 47 24.16 33.63 6.69
CA ARG A 47 24.62 32.26 6.39
C ARG A 47 23.88 31.23 7.24
N THR A 48 23.77 31.46 8.55
CA THR A 48 23.04 30.59 9.48
C THR A 48 21.55 30.54 9.14
N ARG A 49 20.96 31.67 8.76
CA ARG A 49 19.57 31.73 8.26
C ARG A 49 19.33 30.83 7.05
N LEU A 50 20.25 30.86 6.08
CA LEU A 50 20.17 30.01 4.88
C LEU A 50 20.31 28.53 5.24
N LEU A 51 21.19 28.18 6.18
CA LEU A 51 21.35 26.81 6.65
C LEU A 51 20.06 26.31 7.34
N LEU A 52 19.48 27.09 8.25
CA LEU A 52 18.22 26.74 8.92
C LEU A 52 17.05 26.60 7.92
N HIS A 53 16.99 27.47 6.91
CA HIS A 53 16.00 27.35 5.84
C HIS A 53 16.22 26.10 4.97
N LYS A 54 17.46 25.70 4.71
CA LYS A 54 17.75 24.43 4.02
C LYS A 54 17.40 23.22 4.89
N ALA A 55 17.65 23.30 6.20
CA ALA A 55 17.28 22.26 7.16
C ALA A 55 15.75 22.07 7.19
N SER A 56 14.97 23.16 7.23
CA SER A 56 13.50 23.05 7.21
C SER A 56 12.96 22.48 5.91
N LYS A 57 13.57 22.80 4.76
CA LYS A 57 13.29 22.14 3.47
C LYS A 57 13.64 20.65 3.49
N GLY A 58 14.77 20.29 4.09
CA GLY A 58 15.19 18.90 4.29
C GLY A 58 14.17 18.13 5.14
N LEU A 59 13.73 18.71 6.25
CA LEU A 59 12.69 18.13 7.11
C LEU A 59 11.37 17.92 6.36
N SER A 60 10.95 18.90 5.55
CA SER A 60 9.75 18.75 4.72
C SER A 60 9.84 17.54 3.78
N LYS A 61 10.98 17.37 3.09
CA LYS A 61 11.23 16.20 2.23
C LYS A 61 11.30 14.89 3.02
N ALA A 62 11.85 14.90 4.22
CA ALA A 62 11.88 13.72 5.09
C ALA A 62 10.46 13.33 5.51
N ASN A 63 9.63 14.30 5.91
CA ASN A 63 8.25 14.08 6.31
C ASN A 63 7.40 13.54 5.15
N THR A 64 7.57 14.05 3.92
CA THR A 64 6.85 13.50 2.76
C THR A 64 7.28 12.07 2.44
N ARG A 65 8.57 11.75 2.60
CA ARG A 65 9.05 10.36 2.46
C ARG A 65 8.49 9.45 3.53
N ALA A 66 8.47 9.89 4.79
CA ALA A 66 7.90 9.14 5.90
C ALA A 66 6.40 8.85 5.65
N ALA A 67 5.62 9.85 5.26
CA ALA A 67 4.21 9.68 4.91
C ALA A 67 4.01 8.69 3.74
N GLY A 68 4.88 8.73 2.73
CA GLY A 68 4.86 7.77 1.63
C GLY A 68 5.14 6.33 2.09
N LEU A 69 6.09 6.16 3.01
CA LEU A 69 6.39 4.85 3.61
C LEU A 69 5.24 4.34 4.47
N GLU A 70 4.66 5.19 5.32
CA GLU A 70 3.48 4.85 6.13
C GLU A 70 2.30 4.40 5.26
N ALA A 71 2.02 5.11 4.16
CA ALA A 71 0.98 4.71 3.21
C ALA A 71 1.27 3.34 2.56
N SER A 72 2.54 3.06 2.24
CA SER A 72 2.93 1.75 1.70
C SER A 72 2.76 0.62 2.72
N VAL A 73 3.10 0.88 3.99
CA VAL A 73 2.91 -0.07 5.09
C VAL A 73 1.43 -0.37 5.28
N GLN A 74 0.58 0.66 5.35
CA GLN A 74 -0.88 0.49 5.47
C GLN A 74 -1.46 -0.30 4.29
N ARG A 75 -0.98 -0.05 3.07
CA ARG A 75 -1.38 -0.82 1.89
C ARG A 75 -0.98 -2.29 2.01
N LEU A 76 0.25 -2.59 2.43
CA LEU A 76 0.70 -3.97 2.61
C LEU A 76 -0.06 -4.67 3.74
N GLU A 77 -0.32 -3.98 4.84
CA GLU A 77 -1.12 -4.50 5.95
C GLU A 77 -2.55 -4.85 5.52
N SER A 78 -3.20 -4.01 4.70
CA SER A 78 -4.53 -4.32 4.16
C SER A 78 -4.52 -5.50 3.18
N GLN A 79 -3.47 -5.64 2.36
CA GLN A 79 -3.29 -6.82 1.51
C GLN A 79 -3.10 -8.09 2.33
N LEU A 80 -2.27 -8.04 3.38
CA LEU A 80 -2.07 -9.17 4.29
C LEU A 80 -3.36 -9.52 5.05
N ALA A 81 -4.15 -8.52 5.46
CA ALA A 81 -5.44 -8.75 6.10
C ALA A 81 -6.44 -9.43 5.17
N THR A 82 -6.40 -9.11 3.87
CA THR A 82 -7.25 -9.72 2.84
C THR A 82 -6.81 -11.16 2.53
N LEU A 83 -5.51 -11.41 2.46
CA LEU A 83 -4.96 -12.73 2.15
C LEU A 83 -4.97 -13.68 3.36
N ARG A 84 -5.03 -13.15 4.58
CA ARG A 84 -5.16 -13.97 5.78
C ARG A 84 -6.48 -14.74 5.74
N PRO A 85 -6.45 -16.08 5.85
CA PRO A 85 -7.69 -16.85 5.95
C PRO A 85 -8.44 -16.41 7.21
N GLN A 86 -9.63 -15.83 7.03
CA GLN A 86 -10.47 -15.26 8.09
C GLN A 86 -11.12 -16.31 9.02
N GLY A 87 -10.64 -17.55 8.99
CA GLY A 87 -11.17 -18.62 9.83
C GLY A 87 -10.61 -20.00 9.50
N PRO A 88 -10.97 -21.02 10.31
CA PRO A 88 -10.63 -22.40 10.01
C PRO A 88 -11.28 -22.78 8.67
N ARG A 89 -10.48 -23.37 7.77
CA ARG A 89 -11.00 -23.90 6.50
C ARG A 89 -12.20 -24.79 6.79
N ARG A 90 -13.36 -24.48 6.18
CA ARG A 90 -14.56 -25.31 6.30
C ARG A 90 -14.19 -26.73 5.87
N ARG A 91 -14.17 -27.66 6.83
CA ARG A 91 -14.05 -29.09 6.51
C ARG A 91 -15.29 -29.47 5.74
N VAL A 92 -15.12 -29.80 4.47
CA VAL A 92 -16.18 -30.41 3.66
C VAL A 92 -16.38 -31.82 4.21
N HIS A 93 -17.55 -32.07 4.81
CA HIS A 93 -17.95 -33.41 5.19
C HIS A 93 -18.32 -34.15 3.89
N ILE A 94 -17.50 -35.12 3.52
CA ILE A 94 -17.72 -35.94 2.33
C ILE A 94 -18.36 -37.24 2.83
N ASP A 95 -19.63 -37.45 2.51
CA ASP A 95 -20.28 -38.74 2.71
C ASP A 95 -19.61 -39.77 1.78
N PRO A 96 -19.13 -40.92 2.30
CA PRO A 96 -18.50 -41.95 1.48
C PRO A 96 -19.38 -42.45 0.32
N ASN A 97 -20.71 -42.40 0.44
CA ASN A 97 -21.62 -42.79 -0.64
C ASN A 97 -21.76 -41.72 -1.74
N GLN A 98 -21.53 -40.44 -1.43
CA GLN A 98 -21.56 -39.36 -2.42
C GLN A 98 -20.34 -39.36 -3.34
N ARG A 99 -19.20 -39.93 -2.92
CA ARG A 99 -17.98 -40.02 -3.74
C ARG A 99 -18.20 -40.76 -5.06
N PHE A 100 -19.17 -41.67 -5.10
CA PHE A 100 -19.53 -42.44 -6.29
C PHE A 100 -20.78 -41.90 -7.00
N ALA A 101 -21.69 -41.23 -6.28
CA ALA A 101 -22.91 -40.66 -6.84
C ALA A 101 -22.63 -39.50 -7.82
N ASP A 102 -21.61 -38.68 -7.54
CA ASP A 102 -21.28 -37.52 -8.37
C ASP A 102 -20.25 -37.80 -9.47
N ILE A 103 -19.81 -39.05 -9.65
CA ILE A 103 -18.82 -39.40 -10.68
C ILE A 103 -19.35 -39.10 -12.08
N GLU A 104 -20.64 -39.35 -12.33
CA GLU A 104 -21.26 -39.04 -13.62
C GLU A 104 -21.32 -37.53 -13.86
N ASN A 105 -21.63 -36.76 -12.82
CA ASN A 105 -21.62 -35.29 -12.88
C ASN A 105 -20.21 -34.75 -13.16
N ILE A 106 -19.18 -35.31 -12.52
CA ILE A 106 -17.78 -34.96 -12.76
C ILE A 106 -17.37 -35.35 -14.19
N ARG A 107 -17.76 -36.53 -14.67
CA ARG A 107 -17.45 -37.00 -16.03
C ARG A 107 -18.14 -36.15 -17.10
N ALA A 108 -19.39 -35.76 -16.86
CA ALA A 108 -20.13 -34.85 -17.72
C ALA A 108 -19.47 -33.46 -17.76
N ALA A 109 -19.05 -32.92 -16.62
CA ALA A 109 -18.34 -31.65 -16.54
C ALA A 109 -16.98 -31.70 -17.26
N ILE A 110 -16.21 -32.78 -17.10
CA ILE A 110 -14.95 -32.99 -17.83
C ILE A 110 -15.23 -33.07 -19.34
N GLY A 111 -16.24 -33.85 -19.75
CA GLY A 111 -16.63 -33.94 -21.16
C GLY A 111 -17.05 -32.60 -21.75
N GLN A 112 -17.79 -31.78 -21.00
CA GLN A 112 -18.17 -30.43 -21.41
C GLN A 112 -16.98 -29.47 -21.47
N SER A 113 -16.02 -29.57 -20.55
CA SER A 113 -14.79 -28.75 -20.57
C SER A 113 -13.84 -29.11 -21.70
N VAL A 114 -13.86 -30.37 -22.16
CA VAL A 114 -13.09 -30.86 -23.31
C VAL A 114 -13.80 -30.53 -24.61
N ALA A 115 -15.14 -30.55 -24.63
CA ALA A 115 -15.96 -30.21 -25.79
C ALA A 115 -16.16 -28.70 -26.00
N GLN A 116 -15.99 -27.88 -24.95
CA GLN A 116 -15.89 -26.43 -25.11
C GLN A 116 -14.47 -26.08 -25.59
N PRO A 117 -14.27 -25.69 -26.86
CA PRO A 117 -13.04 -25.02 -27.23
C PRO A 117 -12.92 -23.79 -26.33
N ALA A 118 -11.71 -23.54 -25.81
CA ALA A 118 -11.41 -22.39 -24.96
C ALA A 118 -12.00 -21.14 -25.62
N GLN A 119 -13.13 -20.66 -25.09
CA GLN A 119 -13.70 -19.41 -25.58
C GLN A 119 -12.64 -18.35 -25.28
N PRO A 120 -12.17 -17.60 -26.28
CA PRO A 120 -11.26 -16.50 -26.01
C PRO A 120 -11.98 -15.60 -25.01
N ALA A 121 -11.33 -15.37 -23.87
CA ALA A 121 -11.78 -14.38 -22.91
C ALA A 121 -12.13 -13.11 -23.71
N HIS A 122 -13.35 -12.61 -23.51
CA HIS A 122 -13.88 -11.42 -24.18
C HIS A 122 -12.85 -10.30 -24.06
N ARG A 123 -12.06 -10.10 -25.12
CA ARG A 123 -11.09 -9.01 -25.24
C ARG A 123 -11.90 -7.81 -25.68
N ASP A 124 -12.48 -7.12 -24.72
CA ASP A 124 -12.66 -5.69 -24.86
C ASP A 124 -11.28 -5.08 -24.65
N ASP A 125 -10.53 -4.95 -25.73
CA ASP A 125 -9.79 -3.73 -26.02
C ASP A 125 -9.14 -3.84 -27.40
N HIS A 126 -9.38 -2.81 -28.19
CA HIS A 126 -8.62 -2.47 -29.37
C HIS A 126 -7.13 -2.64 -29.10
N THR A 127 -6.41 -3.36 -29.96
CA THR A 127 -5.24 -2.91 -30.74
C THR A 127 -4.57 -4.15 -31.33
N GLU A 128 -4.25 -4.04 -32.61
CA GLU A 128 -3.47 -4.97 -33.42
C GLU A 128 -2.18 -5.39 -32.69
N GLU A 129 -1.90 -6.70 -32.64
CA GLU A 129 -0.59 -7.22 -33.03
C GLU A 129 -0.62 -8.75 -33.07
N GLU A 130 -0.38 -9.22 -34.29
CA GLU A 130 -0.32 -10.57 -34.77
C GLU A 130 1.01 -11.22 -34.33
N SER A 131 0.96 -12.51 -34.00
CA SER A 131 2.10 -13.46 -33.86
C SER A 131 2.84 -13.70 -32.52
N ALA A 132 2.40 -13.19 -31.37
CA ALA A 132 3.03 -13.52 -30.08
C ALA A 132 2.56 -14.79 -29.29
N PRO A 133 1.44 -15.50 -29.58
CA PRO A 133 0.87 -16.43 -28.60
C PRO A 133 1.57 -17.80 -28.51
N LYS A 134 2.31 -18.21 -29.55
CA LYS A 134 2.93 -19.55 -29.60
C LYS A 134 4.18 -19.64 -28.73
N ASP A 135 5.03 -18.63 -28.78
CA ASP A 135 6.27 -18.59 -27.99
C ASP A 135 5.99 -18.41 -26.50
N ALA A 136 4.95 -17.62 -26.17
CA ALA A 136 4.47 -17.48 -24.80
C ALA A 136 3.91 -18.80 -24.23
N ALA A 137 3.21 -19.60 -25.04
CA ALA A 137 2.71 -20.90 -24.63
C ALA A 137 3.83 -21.92 -24.41
N ILE A 138 4.88 -21.90 -25.25
CA ILE A 138 6.06 -22.76 -25.10
C ILE A 138 6.84 -22.38 -23.84
N ALA A 139 7.07 -21.08 -23.61
CA ALA A 139 7.75 -20.60 -22.40
C ALA A 139 6.97 -20.93 -21.12
N ALA A 140 5.63 -20.86 -21.15
CA ALA A 140 4.80 -21.25 -20.01
C ALA A 140 4.87 -22.77 -19.73
N ALA A 141 4.91 -23.59 -20.78
CA ALA A 141 5.05 -25.04 -20.65
C ALA A 141 6.43 -25.45 -20.09
N GLU A 142 7.51 -24.75 -20.49
CA GLU A 142 8.85 -24.96 -19.94
C GLU A 142 8.97 -24.48 -18.49
N ALA A 143 8.35 -23.37 -18.13
CA ALA A 143 8.28 -22.90 -16.75
C ALA A 143 7.53 -23.89 -15.85
N LEU A 144 6.45 -24.50 -16.34
CA LEU A 144 5.74 -25.56 -15.61
C LEU A 144 6.60 -26.80 -15.41
N LYS A 145 7.34 -27.23 -16.44
CA LYS A 145 8.28 -28.36 -16.32
C LYS A 145 9.39 -28.09 -15.30
N SER A 146 9.89 -26.86 -15.19
CA SER A 146 10.94 -26.52 -14.21
C SER A 146 10.43 -26.46 -12.76
N MET A 147 9.12 -26.28 -12.56
CA MET A 147 8.48 -26.27 -11.23
C MET A 147 8.03 -27.65 -10.75
N CYS A 148 8.06 -28.68 -11.60
CA CYS A 148 7.73 -30.05 -11.21
C CYS A 148 8.92 -30.72 -10.49
N PHE A 149 8.79 -30.87 -9.18
CA PHE A 149 9.78 -31.53 -8.33
C PHE A 149 9.59 -33.05 -8.38
N ASN A 150 10.58 -33.79 -8.89
CA ASN A 150 10.55 -35.25 -8.89
C ASN A 150 11.04 -35.79 -7.54
N TRP A 151 10.18 -36.48 -6.80
CA TRP A 151 10.58 -37.31 -5.67
C TRP A 151 11.32 -38.55 -6.19
N LYS A 152 12.58 -38.73 -5.79
CA LYS A 152 13.27 -40.02 -5.91
C LYS A 152 12.84 -40.89 -4.72
N ALA A 153 12.28 -42.05 -5.02
CA ALA A 153 12.06 -43.14 -4.06
C ALA A 153 13.39 -43.82 -3.70
#